data_AF-A0A1I5GZJ9-F1
#
_entry.id   AF-A0A1I5GZJ9-F1
#
_cell.length_a   1.000
_cell.length_b   1.000
_cell.length_c   1.000
_cell.angle_alpha   90.00
_cell.angle_beta   90.00
_cell.angle_gamma   90.00
#
_symmetry.space_group_name_H-M   'P 1'
#
loop_
_entity.id
_entity.type
_entity.pdbx_description
1 polymer ?
#
loop_
_entity_poly.entity_id
_entity_poly.type
_entity_poly.pdbx_seq_one_letter_code
_entity_poly.pdbx_strand_id
1 'polypeptide(L)'
;MSGGDDQHDGQDPAYGHGFDGRPLWSVRDRDAEQLRELLRRRGFAEFTEGSDGFIVEHPDDEGPMLLVHTGQPRSERVAAEHDYASLLKQAGYRFALNATGDGEGWRVWPQPAATGNTSTDGA
;
A
#
# COMPACT_ATOMS: atom_id res chain seq x y z
N MET A 1 12.69 -34.58 5.82
CA MET A 1 13.46 -33.36 6.12
C MET A 1 12.62 -32.22 5.56
N SER A 2 12.01 -31.45 6.47
CA SER A 2 11.08 -30.36 6.17
C SER A 2 11.84 -29.05 6.01
N GLY A 3 11.30 -28.13 5.19
CA GLY A 3 11.62 -26.71 5.22
C GLY A 3 12.61 -26.27 4.14
N GLY A 4 12.10 -25.92 2.96
CA GLY A 4 12.82 -25.10 2.00
C GLY A 4 12.83 -23.65 2.48
N ASP A 5 13.70 -23.36 3.42
CA ASP A 5 14.16 -21.99 3.73
C ASP A 5 15.28 -21.66 2.75
N ASP A 6 14.92 -21.23 1.54
CA ASP A 6 15.80 -20.52 0.60
C ASP A 6 15.73 -19.03 1.00
N GLN A 7 16.28 -18.65 2.16
CA GLN A 7 17.60 -18.03 2.33
C GLN A 7 17.89 -16.92 1.30
N HIS A 8 17.30 -15.74 1.52
CA HIS A 8 17.78 -14.46 0.98
C HIS A 8 19.12 -14.01 1.64
N ASP A 9 20.01 -14.96 1.94
CA ASP A 9 21.22 -14.70 2.71
C ASP A 9 22.24 -13.93 1.87
N GLY A 10 22.24 -12.60 2.05
CA GLY A 10 23.25 -11.68 1.51
C GLY A 10 22.85 -10.83 0.30
N GLN A 11 21.60 -10.90 -0.17
CA GLN A 11 21.09 -9.94 -1.15
C GLN A 11 20.46 -8.74 -0.45
N ASP A 12 20.70 -7.54 -0.96
CA ASP A 12 19.92 -6.36 -0.58
C ASP A 12 18.52 -6.44 -1.22
N PRO A 13 17.46 -5.98 -0.53
CA PRO A 13 16.13 -5.95 -1.12
C PRO A 13 16.08 -5.05 -2.35
N ALA A 14 15.44 -5.52 -3.42
CA ALA A 14 15.40 -4.83 -4.72
C ALA A 14 14.84 -3.40 -4.64
N TYR A 15 13.97 -3.12 -3.66
CA TYR A 15 13.36 -1.81 -3.45
C TYR A 15 13.75 -1.19 -2.09
N GLY A 16 14.80 -1.70 -1.44
CA GLY A 16 15.25 -1.21 -0.14
C GLY A 16 14.35 -1.64 1.00
N HIS A 17 14.19 -0.78 2.01
CA HIS A 17 13.44 -1.09 3.22
C HIS A 17 12.31 -0.09 3.43
N GLY A 18 11.18 -0.57 3.96
CA GLY A 18 10.07 0.26 4.41
C GLY A 18 10.42 1.02 5.69
N PHE A 19 9.49 1.87 6.12
CA PHE A 19 9.68 2.71 7.32
C PHE A 19 9.91 1.91 8.61
N ASP A 20 9.30 0.73 8.72
CA ASP A 20 9.49 -0.21 9.83
C ASP A 20 10.78 -1.05 9.69
N GLY A 21 11.57 -0.82 8.65
CA GLY A 21 12.75 -1.61 8.33
C GLY A 21 12.43 -2.93 7.63
N ARG A 22 11.17 -3.18 7.22
CA ARG A 22 10.82 -4.38 6.48
C ARG A 22 11.45 -4.37 5.08
N PRO A 23 12.11 -5.45 4.65
CA PRO A 23 12.70 -5.51 3.32
C PRO A 23 11.60 -5.53 2.24
N LEU A 24 11.79 -4.71 1.20
CA LEU A 24 10.89 -4.57 0.06
C LEU A 24 11.48 -5.34 -1.13
N TRP A 25 11.12 -6.62 -1.23
CA TRP A 25 11.66 -7.53 -2.23
C TRP A 25 11.00 -7.40 -3.59
N SER A 26 9.74 -6.98 -3.59
CA SER A 26 8.89 -7.01 -4.77
C SER A 26 8.26 -5.66 -5.07
N VAL A 27 7.81 -5.50 -6.32
CA VAL A 27 7.06 -4.31 -6.77
C VAL A 27 5.85 -4.04 -5.86
N ARG A 28 5.16 -5.10 -5.41
CA ARG A 28 4.04 -4.99 -4.49
C ARG A 28 4.46 -4.44 -3.12
N ASP A 29 5.60 -4.87 -2.58
CA ASP A 29 6.07 -4.39 -1.28
C ASP A 29 6.38 -2.88 -1.37
N ARG A 30 7.02 -2.47 -2.46
CA ARG A 30 7.24 -1.06 -2.78
C ARG A 30 5.94 -0.28 -2.91
N ASP A 31 4.97 -0.78 -3.67
CA ASP A 31 3.72 -0.06 -3.95
C ASP A 31 2.86 0.08 -2.68
N ALA A 32 2.81 -0.98 -1.85
CA ALA A 32 2.18 -0.91 -0.53
C ALA A 32 2.88 0.11 0.37
N GLU A 33 4.21 0.13 0.39
CA GLU A 33 4.95 1.09 1.19
C GLU A 33 4.78 2.53 0.72
N GLN A 34 4.71 2.76 -0.59
CA GLN A 34 4.38 4.08 -1.15
C GLN A 34 2.99 4.56 -0.72
N LEU A 35 2.00 3.66 -0.70
CA LEU A 35 0.66 3.98 -0.21
C LEU A 35 0.66 4.26 1.30
N ARG A 36 1.36 3.43 2.10
CA ARG A 36 1.55 3.67 3.54
C ARG A 36 2.21 5.01 3.80
N GLU A 37 3.28 5.31 3.08
CA GLU A 37 4.01 6.57 3.20
C GLU A 37 3.13 7.76 2.85
N LEU A 38 2.35 7.70 1.77
CA LEU A 38 1.41 8.74 1.38
C LEU A 38 0.40 9.05 2.51
N LEU A 39 -0.18 8.00 3.11
CA LEU A 39 -1.12 8.13 4.21
C LEU A 39 -0.46 8.71 5.47
N ARG A 40 0.73 8.22 5.84
CA ARG A 40 1.50 8.73 6.98
C ARG A 40 1.89 10.19 6.82
N ARG A 41 2.35 10.61 5.64
CA ARG A 41 2.69 12.01 5.34
C ARG A 41 1.48 12.95 5.51
N ARG A 42 0.26 12.44 5.38
CA ARG A 42 -0.97 13.21 5.60
C ARG A 42 -1.43 13.24 7.06
N GLY A 43 -0.77 12.47 7.93
CA GLY A 43 -1.06 12.37 9.36
C GLY A 43 -1.90 11.16 9.75
N PHE A 44 -2.16 10.22 8.84
CA PHE A 44 -2.86 8.99 9.17
C PHE A 44 -1.91 7.97 9.80
N ALA A 45 -2.36 7.31 10.86
CA ALA A 45 -1.60 6.26 11.53
C ALA A 45 -1.94 4.88 10.95
N GLU A 46 -0.93 4.03 10.80
CA GLU A 46 -1.16 2.59 10.59
C GLU A 46 -1.79 1.98 11.83
N PHE A 47 -2.66 1.00 11.61
CA PHE A 47 -3.25 0.23 12.69
C PHE A 47 -2.17 -0.49 13.48
N THR A 48 -2.30 -0.45 14.81
CA THR A 48 -1.49 -1.25 15.74
C THR A 48 -2.41 -1.89 16.76
N GLU A 49 -1.93 -2.88 17.51
CA GLU A 49 -2.72 -3.56 18.55
C GLU A 49 -3.31 -2.61 19.61
N GLY A 50 -2.75 -1.40 19.77
CA GLY A 50 -3.23 -0.38 20.70
C GLY A 50 -3.89 0.85 20.07
N SER A 51 -4.02 0.93 18.75
CA SER A 51 -4.55 2.12 18.08
C SER A 51 -5.24 1.82 16.76
N ASP A 52 -6.40 2.43 16.58
CA ASP A 52 -7.11 2.49 15.30
C ASP A 52 -6.25 3.15 14.22
N GLY A 53 -6.42 2.69 12.99
CA GLY A 53 -5.65 3.19 11.86
C GLY A 53 -5.96 2.50 10.56
N PHE A 54 -5.14 2.74 9.56
CA PHE A 54 -5.27 2.07 8.27
C PHE A 54 -4.44 0.80 8.18
N ILE A 55 -4.89 -0.13 7.35
CA ILE A 55 -4.16 -1.34 6.95
C ILE A 55 -4.09 -1.35 5.42
N VAL A 56 -2.92 -1.70 4.89
CA VAL A 56 -2.72 -1.95 3.45
C VAL A 56 -2.35 -3.42 3.26
N GLU A 57 -3.17 -4.15 2.53
CA GLU A 57 -2.99 -5.58 2.22
C GLU A 57 -2.91 -5.82 0.71
N HIS A 58 -2.31 -6.93 0.31
CA HIS A 58 -2.37 -7.46 -1.05
C HIS A 58 -3.11 -8.80 -1.02
N PRO A 59 -4.44 -8.81 -1.26
CA PRO A 59 -5.20 -10.06 -1.25
C PRO A 59 -4.83 -10.98 -2.42
N ASP A 60 -4.39 -10.40 -3.55
CA ASP A 60 -3.99 -11.11 -4.76
C ASP A 60 -2.60 -10.63 -5.22
N ASP A 61 -1.78 -11.53 -5.77
CA ASP A 61 -0.40 -11.23 -6.18
C ASP A 61 -0.29 -10.22 -7.34
N GLU A 62 -1.28 -10.17 -8.23
CA GLU A 62 -1.34 -9.25 -9.38
C GLU A 62 -2.49 -8.23 -9.26
N GLY A 63 -3.17 -8.20 -8.11
CA GLY A 63 -4.37 -7.42 -7.89
C GLY A 63 -4.14 -6.04 -7.26
N PRO A 64 -5.20 -5.23 -7.14
CA PRO A 64 -5.14 -3.98 -6.39
C PRO A 64 -4.82 -4.24 -4.91
N MET A 65 -4.18 -3.27 -4.27
CA MET A 65 -4.05 -3.22 -2.82
C MET A 65 -5.42 -3.05 -2.18
N LEU A 66 -5.60 -3.59 -0.99
CA LEU A 66 -6.76 -3.34 -0.14
C LEU A 66 -6.37 -2.35 0.96
N LEU A 67 -7.01 -1.19 0.97
CA LEU A 67 -6.90 -0.18 2.03
C LEU A 67 -8.13 -0.27 2.94
N VAL A 68 -7.92 -0.58 4.21
CA VAL A 68 -8.97 -0.71 5.23
C VAL A 68 -8.73 0.30 6.34
N HIS A 69 -9.79 0.91 6.86
CA HIS A 69 -9.72 1.66 8.11
C HIS A 69 -10.34 0.82 9.23
N THR A 70 -9.57 0.55 10.27
CA THR A 70 -9.98 -0.31 11.40
C THR A 70 -10.78 0.44 12.46
N GLY A 71 -10.77 1.78 12.42
CA GLY A 71 -11.27 2.60 13.50
C GLY A 71 -12.77 2.54 13.75
N GLN A 72 -13.13 2.72 15.01
CA GLN A 72 -14.50 2.83 15.50
C GLN A 72 -14.68 4.13 16.29
N PRO A 73 -15.85 4.77 16.22
CA PRO A 73 -17.12 4.33 15.62
C PRO A 73 -17.18 4.49 14.09
N ARG A 74 -18.18 3.86 13.45
CA ARG A 74 -18.45 3.94 11.98
C ARG A 74 -18.40 5.36 11.40
N SER A 75 -18.82 6.38 12.16
CA SER A 75 -18.75 7.78 11.71
C SER A 75 -17.32 8.28 11.50
N GLU A 76 -16.38 7.88 12.36
CA GLU A 76 -14.96 8.22 12.21
C GLU A 76 -14.35 7.48 11.04
N ARG A 77 -14.73 6.21 10.86
CA ARG A 77 -14.34 5.43 9.68
C ARG A 77 -14.80 6.09 8.37
N VAL A 78 -16.06 6.50 8.26
CA VAL A 78 -16.58 7.15 7.04
C VAL A 78 -15.85 8.47 6.76
N ALA A 79 -15.52 9.24 7.80
CA ALA A 79 -14.74 10.47 7.64
C ALA A 79 -13.31 10.16 7.15
N ALA A 80 -12.63 9.19 7.75
CA ALA A 80 -11.30 8.76 7.33
C ALA A 80 -11.30 8.23 5.88
N GLU A 81 -12.29 7.42 5.50
CA GLU A 81 -12.44 6.91 4.13
C GLU A 81 -12.66 8.04 3.10
N HIS A 82 -13.44 9.07 3.46
CA HIS A 82 -13.61 10.25 2.61
C HIS A 82 -12.28 11.01 2.41
N ASP A 83 -11.50 11.14 3.47
CA ASP A 83 -10.19 11.78 3.39
C ASP A 83 -9.17 10.93 2.61
N TYR A 84 -9.22 9.60 2.72
CA TYR A 84 -8.43 8.69 1.88
C TYR A 84 -8.78 8.84 0.42
N ALA A 85 -10.06 8.84 0.07
CA ALA A 85 -10.50 9.03 -1.31
C ALA A 85 -10.01 10.37 -1.88
N SER A 86 -10.04 11.43 -1.07
CA SER A 86 -9.54 12.75 -1.46
C SER A 86 -8.03 12.74 -1.69
N LEU A 87 -7.27 12.12 -0.79
CA LEU A 87 -5.82 12.00 -0.88
C LEU A 87 -5.37 11.16 -2.08
N LEU A 88 -5.97 9.97 -2.25
CA LEU A 88 -5.68 9.07 -3.36
C LEU A 88 -5.96 9.75 -4.70
N LYS A 89 -7.08 10.48 -4.81
CA LYS A 89 -7.42 11.23 -6.02
C LYS A 89 -6.40 12.34 -6.30
N GLN A 90 -5.97 13.08 -5.29
CA GLN A 90 -4.96 14.14 -5.43
C GLN A 90 -3.59 13.57 -5.83
N ALA A 91 -3.24 12.42 -5.27
CA ALA A 91 -2.01 11.72 -5.61
C ALA A 91 -2.08 11.05 -6.98
N GLY A 92 -3.27 10.87 -7.58
CA GLY A 92 -3.46 10.27 -8.91
C GLY A 92 -3.58 8.75 -8.88
N TYR A 93 -3.94 8.16 -7.75
CA TYR A 93 -4.26 6.75 -7.64
C TYR A 93 -5.64 6.47 -8.22
N ARG A 94 -5.79 5.30 -8.86
CA ARG A 94 -7.10 4.74 -9.17
C ARG A 94 -7.56 3.94 -7.96
N PHE A 95 -8.82 4.10 -7.57
CA PHE A 95 -9.39 3.36 -6.45
C PHE A 95 -10.89 3.10 -6.64
N ALA A 96 -11.41 2.08 -5.97
CA ALA A 96 -12.81 1.69 -5.97
C ALA A 96 -13.19 1.03 -4.64
N LEU A 97 -14.45 1.11 -4.24
CA LEU A 97 -14.94 0.36 -3.07
C LEU A 97 -14.78 -1.15 -3.31
N ASN A 98 -14.38 -1.87 -2.26
CA ASN A 98 -14.29 -3.32 -2.33
C ASN A 98 -15.71 -3.92 -2.37
N ALA A 99 -16.16 -4.31 -3.56
CA ALA A 99 -17.53 -4.78 -3.78
C ALA A 99 -17.77 -6.25 -3.38
N THR A 100 -16.78 -6.97 -2.84
CA THR A 100 -16.88 -8.41 -2.54
C THR A 100 -17.70 -8.76 -1.30
N GLY A 101 -18.31 -7.77 -0.62
CA GLY A 101 -19.33 -8.02 0.42
C GLY A 101 -18.80 -8.45 1.79
N ASP A 102 -17.60 -9.01 1.86
CA ASP A 102 -17.02 -9.53 3.13
C ASP A 102 -16.10 -8.55 3.86
N GLY A 103 -15.86 -7.34 3.34
CA GLY A 103 -14.97 -6.37 3.98
C GLY A 103 -15.25 -4.91 3.61
N GLU A 104 -15.25 -4.04 4.62
CA GLU A 104 -15.31 -2.59 4.50
C GLU A 104 -13.90 -2.09 4.12
N GLY A 105 -13.69 -1.70 2.85
CA GLY A 105 -12.37 -1.28 2.38
C GLY A 105 -12.34 -0.83 0.92
N TRP A 106 -11.18 -0.35 0.47
CA TRP A 106 -10.96 0.24 -0.85
C TRP A 106 -9.90 -0.55 -1.62
N ARG A 107 -10.20 -0.92 -2.86
CA ARG A 107 -9.22 -1.39 -3.82
C ARG A 107 -8.45 -0.20 -4.37
N VAL A 108 -7.14 -0.21 -4.24
CA VAL A 108 -6.24 0.85 -4.69
C VAL A 108 -5.26 0.24 -5.68
N TRP A 109 -5.27 0.74 -6.92
CA TRP A 109 -4.32 0.33 -7.93
C TRP A 109 -3.05 1.17 -7.80
N PRO A 110 -1.86 0.55 -7.91
CA PRO A 110 -0.62 1.30 -7.91
C PRO A 110 -0.63 2.33 -9.03
N GLN A 111 0.05 3.46 -8.81
CA GLN A 111 0.24 4.41 -9.89
C GLN A 111 1.01 3.70 -11.01
N PRO A 112 0.66 3.92 -12.29
CA PRO A 112 1.60 3.60 -13.35
C PRO A 112 2.88 4.35 -13.01
N ALA A 113 3.96 3.62 -12.75
CA ALA A 113 5.27 4.21 -12.48
C ALA A 113 5.49 5.25 -13.57
N ALA A 114 5.57 6.53 -13.20
CA ALA A 114 5.79 7.61 -14.15
C ALA A 114 6.96 7.16 -15.01
N THR A 115 6.67 6.85 -16.27
CA THR A 115 7.62 6.23 -17.17
C THR A 115 8.81 7.17 -17.20
N GLY A 116 9.91 6.75 -16.57
CA GLY A 116 11.15 7.48 -16.58
C GLY A 116 11.50 7.69 -18.03
N ASN A 117 11.35 8.92 -18.50
CA ASN A 117 11.66 9.33 -19.84
C ASN A 117 13.19 9.29 -19.97
N THR A 118 13.78 8.11 -20.17
CA THR A 118 15.16 8.02 -20.63
C THR A 118 15.16 8.37 -22.10
N SER A 119 15.46 9.66 -22.34
CA SER A 119 15.79 10.27 -23.61
C SER A 119 16.34 9.28 -24.62
N THR A 120 15.67 9.23 -25.77
CA THR A 120 16.26 8.96 -27.07
C THR A 120 17.43 9.94 -27.26
N ASP A 121 18.66 9.47 -27.04
CA ASP A 121 19.84 10.11 -27.64
C ASP A 121 20.02 9.47 -29.02
N GLY A 122 19.80 10.29 -30.04
CA GLY A 122 19.88 9.89 -31.43
C GLY A 122 21.32 9.69 -31.87
N ALA A 123 21.54 8.64 -32.65
CA ALA A 123 22.71 8.46 -33.50
C ALA A 123 22.34 8.77 -34.95
#